data_AF-A0A4R5FSF0-F1
#
_entry.id   AF-A0A4R5FSF0-F1
#
_cell.length_a   1.000
_cell.length_b   1.000
_cell.length_c   1.000
_cell.angle_alpha   90.00
_cell.angle_beta   90.00
_cell.angle_gamma   90.00
#
_symmetry.space_group_name_H-M   'P 1'
#
loop_
_entity.id
_entity.type
_entity.pdbx_description
1 polymer ?
#
loop_
_entity_poly.entity_id
_entity_poly.type
_entity_poly.pdbx_seq_one_letter_code
_entity_poly.pdbx_strand_id
1 'polypeptide(L)'
;MAERFDVIESGGERGRRPWIGLVVVLALVLVPAVSLLVSQEPAPAPAPGPVSPQPVPGPIRSLRTIDNPPNILHAEATKKGGDEVLDVVFPHGARAKVRYPAELGLADMGTRPFQGVWVEGSYRQFVAPYGGEMQITQGGEPIRNYAPNVTLWPRPAGSGGYGQVLMFVFGPWRLAMYDQGSGLSFEERTALAEGLRGKVTKDGYLVLSAEDAGDGVRLAEPGDTVRGQPVGPQLWFGGGAGTMVVLTPAPGCERTARVPYVIRGRGRPVDSVCRGGVQVTVTGSQRFRDQVVQGIRITHE
;
A
#
# COMPACT_ATOMS: atom_id res chain seq x y z
N MET A 1 45.13 -61.67 58.56
CA MET A 1 43.69 -61.42 58.31
C MET A 1 43.58 -60.80 56.93
N ALA A 2 42.85 -61.45 56.03
CA ALA A 2 42.62 -61.03 54.65
C ALA A 2 41.22 -60.43 54.52
N GLU A 3 41.05 -59.46 53.61
CA GLU A 3 39.94 -59.27 52.64
C GLU A 3 40.13 -57.89 51.95
N ARG A 4 40.59 -57.79 50.70
CA ARG A 4 39.89 -57.90 49.39
C ARG A 4 38.86 -56.78 49.15
N PHE A 5 39.10 -55.91 48.15
CA PHE A 5 38.21 -55.53 47.03
C PHE A 5 38.95 -54.58 46.03
N ASP A 6 38.98 -55.03 44.75
CA ASP A 6 39.00 -54.41 43.40
C ASP A 6 39.40 -52.93 43.20
N VAL A 7 40.29 -52.47 42.29
CA VAL A 7 40.67 -52.77 40.87
C VAL A 7 39.61 -52.42 39.81
N ILE A 8 39.86 -51.33 39.03
CA ILE A 8 39.98 -51.28 37.56
C ILE A 8 40.96 -50.11 37.24
N GLU A 9 42.24 -50.33 36.96
CA GLU A 9 42.86 -50.64 35.66
C GLU A 9 42.72 -49.55 34.58
N SER A 10 43.84 -48.89 34.25
CA SER A 10 44.46 -48.98 32.91
C SER A 10 45.68 -48.06 32.83
N GLY A 11 46.86 -48.70 32.86
CA GLY A 11 48.01 -48.15 32.17
C GLY A 11 47.74 -48.15 30.66
N GLY A 12 48.35 -47.21 29.95
CA GLY A 12 48.22 -47.12 28.50
C GLY A 12 49.01 -45.96 27.93
N GLU A 13 50.28 -46.24 27.67
CA GLU A 13 51.24 -45.50 26.85
C GLU A 13 50.64 -44.59 25.76
N ARG A 14 51.22 -43.39 25.58
CA ARG A 14 51.89 -42.94 24.33
C ARG A 14 51.98 -41.42 24.25
N GLY A 15 53.15 -40.96 23.83
CA GLY A 15 53.62 -39.58 23.86
C GLY A 15 52.63 -38.54 23.33
N ARG A 16 52.51 -37.44 24.07
CA ARG A 16 51.75 -36.26 23.66
C ARG A 16 52.62 -35.01 23.69
N ARG A 17 53.26 -34.82 22.53
CA ARG A 17 53.58 -33.59 21.80
C ARG A 17 53.57 -32.27 22.59
N PRO A 18 54.70 -31.52 22.64
CA PRO A 18 54.82 -30.22 23.31
C PRO A 18 53.97 -29.07 22.70
N TRP A 19 53.15 -29.37 21.69
CA TRP A 19 52.34 -28.39 20.97
C TRP A 19 51.04 -27.98 21.69
N ILE A 20 50.54 -28.78 22.65
CA ILE A 20 49.31 -28.43 23.37
C ILE A 20 49.54 -27.22 24.29
N GLY A 21 50.72 -27.13 24.92
CA GLY A 21 51.10 -25.94 25.72
C GLY A 21 51.22 -24.67 24.88
N LEU A 22 51.70 -24.79 23.63
CA LEU A 22 51.82 -23.67 22.70
C LEU A 22 50.44 -23.15 22.25
N VAL A 23 49.49 -24.05 21.98
CA VAL A 23 48.12 -23.67 21.56
C VAL A 23 47.38 -22.93 22.69
N VAL A 24 47.57 -23.34 23.95
CA VAL A 24 46.94 -22.66 25.10
C VAL A 24 47.51 -21.26 25.30
N VAL A 25 48.84 -21.08 25.15
CA VAL A 25 49.48 -19.76 25.24
C VAL A 25 49.06 -18.86 24.06
N LEU A 26 48.98 -19.41 22.84
CA LEU A 26 48.52 -18.65 21.67
C LEU A 26 47.05 -18.20 21.83
N ALA A 27 46.20 -19.05 22.40
CA ALA A 27 44.81 -18.70 22.70
C ALA A 27 44.70 -17.60 23.78
N LEU A 28 45.53 -17.65 24.82
CA LEU A 28 45.56 -16.63 25.89
C LEU A 28 46.07 -15.26 25.42
N VAL A 29 46.89 -15.20 24.38
CA VAL A 29 47.37 -13.93 23.80
C VAL A 29 46.43 -13.39 22.72
N LEU A 30 45.79 -14.27 21.93
CA LEU A 30 44.90 -13.84 20.85
C LEU A 30 43.52 -13.37 21.34
N VAL A 31 42.99 -13.95 22.43
CA VAL A 31 41.69 -13.52 22.99
C VAL A 31 41.67 -12.05 23.44
N PRO A 32 42.66 -11.51 24.19
CA PRO A 32 42.67 -10.09 24.55
C PRO A 32 42.96 -9.17 23.36
N ALA A 33 43.75 -9.60 22.37
CA ALA A 33 44.04 -8.81 21.17
C ALA A 33 42.82 -8.70 20.23
N VAL A 34 42.02 -9.77 20.09
CA VAL A 34 40.77 -9.74 19.31
C VAL A 34 39.68 -8.96 20.06
N SER A 35 39.59 -9.07 21.39
CA SER A 35 38.66 -8.23 22.17
C SER A 35 39.00 -6.75 22.12
N LEU A 36 40.28 -6.37 22.03
CA LEU A 36 40.71 -4.96 21.86
C LEU A 36 40.50 -4.43 20.44
N LEU A 37 40.51 -5.28 19.41
CA LEU A 37 40.22 -4.89 18.02
C LEU A 37 38.71 -4.88 17.69
N VAL A 38 37.90 -5.66 18.42
CA VAL A 38 36.43 -5.73 18.23
C VAL A 38 35.68 -4.76 19.16
N SER A 39 36.33 -4.17 20.17
CA SER A 39 35.72 -3.20 21.10
C SER A 39 36.00 -1.73 20.74
N GLN A 40 36.34 -1.41 19.49
CA GLN A 40 36.17 -0.03 19.02
C GLN A 40 34.68 0.22 18.81
N GLU A 41 34.03 0.74 19.85
CA GLU A 41 32.74 1.40 19.74
C GLU A 41 32.81 2.43 18.60
N PRO A 42 31.91 2.39 17.60
CA PRO A 42 31.74 3.52 16.71
C PRO A 42 31.43 4.74 17.58
N ALA A 43 32.15 5.84 17.36
CA ALA A 43 31.86 7.11 18.01
C ALA A 43 30.33 7.35 17.96
N PRO A 44 29.69 7.78 19.06
CA PRO A 44 28.26 8.02 19.06
C PRO A 44 27.94 8.97 17.92
N ALA A 45 27.06 8.52 17.03
CA ALA A 45 26.58 9.34 15.93
C ALA A 45 26.11 10.67 16.54
N PRO A 46 26.51 11.83 15.97
CA PRO A 46 25.99 13.10 16.45
C PRO A 46 24.47 13.01 16.45
N ALA A 47 23.86 13.41 17.57
CA ALA A 47 22.41 13.44 17.71
C ALA A 47 21.81 14.05 16.44
N PRO A 48 20.71 13.48 15.88
CA PRO A 48 20.07 14.09 14.74
C PRO A 48 19.81 15.55 15.10
N GLY A 49 20.45 16.44 14.33
CA GLY A 49 20.23 17.87 14.49
C GLY A 49 18.73 18.14 14.42
N PRO A 50 18.24 19.26 14.98
CA PRO A 50 16.84 19.62 14.87
C PRO A 50 16.42 19.49 13.42
N VAL A 51 15.50 18.55 13.15
CA VAL A 51 14.94 18.34 11.82
C VAL A 51 14.32 19.67 11.46
N SER A 52 15.00 20.43 10.60
CA SER A 52 14.44 21.68 10.10
C SER A 52 13.10 21.30 9.47
N PRO A 53 11.99 21.94 9.87
CA PRO A 53 10.69 21.62 9.29
C PRO A 53 10.81 21.72 7.79
N GLN A 54 10.60 20.61 7.09
CA GLN A 54 10.63 20.61 5.64
C GLN A 54 9.61 21.65 5.18
N PRO A 55 9.99 22.59 4.29
CA PRO A 55 9.07 23.61 3.81
C PRO A 55 7.83 22.92 3.25
N VAL A 56 6.67 23.33 3.75
CA VAL A 56 5.38 22.87 3.21
C VAL A 56 5.41 23.17 1.71
N PRO A 57 5.17 22.18 0.83
CA PRO A 57 5.04 22.45 -0.61
C PRO A 57 4.02 23.57 -0.80
N GLY A 58 4.47 24.70 -1.36
CA GLY A 58 3.60 25.82 -1.65
C GLY A 58 2.57 25.43 -2.72
N PRO A 59 1.40 26.08 -2.78
CA PRO A 59 0.41 25.77 -3.78
C PRO A 59 0.95 26.03 -5.19
N ILE A 60 0.35 25.38 -6.17
CA ILE A 60 0.64 25.61 -7.58
C ILE A 60 0.15 27.03 -7.94
N ARG A 61 1.05 28.02 -7.91
CA ARG A 61 0.76 29.45 -8.14
C ARG A 61 0.71 29.86 -9.62
N SER A 62 1.01 28.95 -10.55
CA SER A 62 1.12 29.26 -11.98
C SER A 62 0.33 28.27 -12.83
N LEU A 63 -0.61 28.80 -13.62
CA LEU A 63 -1.30 28.07 -14.68
C LEU A 63 -0.42 27.85 -15.93
N ARG A 64 0.78 28.44 -15.99
CA ARG A 64 1.68 28.36 -17.17
C ARG A 64 2.64 27.16 -17.13
N THR A 65 2.86 26.58 -15.94
CA THR A 65 3.68 25.39 -15.71
C THR A 65 3.01 24.60 -14.60
N ILE A 66 1.99 23.83 -14.95
CA ILE A 66 1.34 22.91 -14.02
C ILE A 66 2.24 21.67 -13.97
N ASP A 67 3.12 21.59 -12.97
CA ASP A 67 3.80 20.33 -12.65
C ASP A 67 2.83 19.46 -11.85
N ASN A 68 1.94 18.78 -12.57
CA ASN A 68 0.92 17.89 -12.02
C ASN A 68 1.07 16.52 -12.69
N PRO A 69 1.91 15.63 -12.14
CA PRO A 69 2.10 14.31 -12.72
C PRO A 69 0.76 13.55 -12.74
N PRO A 70 0.51 12.74 -13.78
CA PRO A 70 -0.70 11.95 -13.88
C PRO A 70 -0.82 11.01 -12.67
N ASN A 71 -1.90 11.14 -11.91
CA ASN A 71 -2.20 10.26 -10.78
C ASN A 71 -2.96 9.02 -11.27
N ILE A 72 -2.31 8.28 -12.17
CA ILE A 72 -2.82 7.10 -12.87
C ILE A 72 -1.63 6.22 -13.29
N LEU A 73 -1.83 4.90 -13.26
CA LEU A 73 -0.87 3.94 -13.76
C LEU A 73 -1.37 3.34 -15.07
N HIS A 74 -0.54 3.39 -16.11
CA HIS A 74 -0.75 2.63 -17.34
C HIS A 74 0.16 1.40 -17.31
N ALA A 75 -0.36 0.29 -16.78
CA ALA A 75 0.39 -0.95 -16.68
C ALA A 75 0.54 -1.60 -18.07
N GLU A 76 1.69 -2.20 -18.33
CA GLU A 76 1.95 -2.89 -19.59
C GLU A 76 1.14 -4.18 -19.67
N ALA A 77 0.39 -4.35 -20.75
CA ALA A 77 -0.34 -5.58 -21.03
C ALA A 77 0.43 -6.49 -21.98
N THR A 78 0.38 -7.80 -21.73
CA THR A 78 0.92 -8.80 -22.66
C THR A 78 -0.18 -9.29 -23.59
N LYS A 79 0.05 -9.22 -24.90
CA LYS A 79 -0.89 -9.75 -25.90
C LYS A 79 -0.84 -11.28 -25.95
N LYS A 80 -2.02 -11.91 -25.98
CA LYS A 80 -2.19 -13.36 -26.10
C LYS A 80 -3.38 -13.67 -27.01
N GLY A 81 -3.13 -13.70 -28.32
CA GLY A 81 -4.17 -13.85 -29.33
C GLY A 81 -5.03 -12.58 -29.42
N GLY A 82 -6.36 -12.72 -29.43
CA GLY A 82 -7.29 -11.58 -29.40
C GLY A 82 -7.48 -10.93 -28.02
N ASP A 83 -6.80 -11.46 -27.00
CA ASP A 83 -6.87 -10.97 -25.63
C ASP A 83 -5.57 -10.29 -25.20
N GLU A 84 -5.69 -9.45 -24.19
CA GLU A 84 -4.59 -8.88 -23.42
C GLU A 84 -4.64 -9.40 -21.98
N VAL A 85 -3.46 -9.50 -21.36
CA VAL A 85 -3.30 -9.93 -19.98
C VAL A 85 -2.57 -8.83 -19.21
N LEU A 86 -3.17 -8.38 -18.11
CA LEU A 86 -2.59 -7.46 -17.15
C LEU A 86 -2.30 -8.19 -15.85
N ASP A 87 -1.05 -8.10 -15.38
CA ASP A 87 -0.72 -8.47 -14.00
C ASP A 87 -1.00 -7.26 -13.10
N VAL A 88 -1.92 -7.41 -12.15
CA VAL A 88 -2.40 -6.34 -11.27
C VAL A 88 -2.04 -6.60 -9.82
N VAL A 89 -1.79 -5.53 -9.07
CA VAL A 89 -1.58 -5.57 -7.62
C VAL A 89 -2.61 -4.67 -6.95
N PHE A 90 -3.43 -5.23 -6.08
CA PHE A 90 -4.43 -4.48 -5.33
C PHE A 90 -3.79 -3.69 -4.17
N PRO A 91 -4.46 -2.65 -3.65
CA PRO A 91 -3.92 -1.83 -2.55
C PRO A 91 -3.53 -2.57 -1.27
N HIS A 92 -4.06 -3.76 -1.03
CA HIS A 92 -3.69 -4.63 0.10
C HIS A 92 -2.57 -5.64 -0.23
N GLY A 93 -1.99 -5.57 -1.44
CA GLY A 93 -0.84 -6.38 -1.85
C GLY A 93 -1.17 -7.67 -2.62
N ALA A 94 -2.43 -8.13 -2.63
CA ALA A 94 -2.78 -9.32 -3.42
C ALA A 94 -2.60 -9.09 -4.92
N ARG A 95 -2.24 -10.17 -5.62
CA ARG A 95 -1.89 -10.18 -7.04
C ARG A 95 -2.90 -11.00 -7.83
N ALA A 96 -3.21 -10.54 -9.04
CA ALA A 96 -4.05 -11.28 -9.96
C ALA A 96 -3.67 -11.01 -11.41
N LYS A 97 -4.00 -11.96 -12.27
CA LYS A 97 -3.95 -11.82 -13.73
C LYS A 97 -5.33 -11.51 -14.25
N VAL A 98 -5.45 -10.41 -14.99
CA VAL A 98 -6.69 -9.96 -15.62
C VAL A 98 -6.55 -10.18 -17.12
N ARG A 99 -7.25 -11.19 -17.64
CA ARG A 99 -7.33 -11.46 -19.08
C ARG A 99 -8.61 -10.85 -19.64
N TYR A 100 -8.51 -10.12 -20.75
CA TYR A 100 -9.64 -9.38 -21.34
C TYR A 100 -9.49 -9.25 -22.85
N PRO A 101 -10.58 -9.12 -23.63
CA PRO A 101 -10.51 -8.82 -25.05
C PRO A 101 -9.74 -7.52 -25.30
N ALA A 102 -8.75 -7.52 -26.20
CA ALA A 102 -7.86 -6.38 -26.43
C ALA A 102 -8.61 -5.09 -26.80
N GLU A 103 -9.77 -5.21 -27.46
CA GLU A 103 -10.65 -4.08 -27.80
C GLU A 103 -11.19 -3.29 -26.60
N LEU A 104 -11.13 -3.85 -25.37
CA LEU A 104 -11.50 -3.13 -24.15
C LEU A 104 -10.43 -2.12 -23.72
N GLY A 105 -9.17 -2.29 -24.12
CA GLY A 105 -8.07 -1.35 -23.85
C GLY A 105 -7.87 -1.00 -22.38
N LEU A 106 -7.99 -1.96 -21.45
CA LEU A 106 -7.90 -1.65 -20.01
C LEU A 106 -6.54 -1.05 -19.61
N ALA A 107 -5.44 -1.45 -20.25
CA ALA A 107 -4.13 -0.86 -20.04
C ALA A 107 -4.12 0.65 -20.39
N ASP A 108 -4.70 0.99 -21.55
CA ASP A 108 -4.79 2.36 -22.05
C ASP A 108 -5.73 3.23 -21.21
N MET A 109 -6.79 2.63 -20.65
CA MET A 109 -7.66 3.32 -19.70
C MET A 109 -6.91 3.78 -18.44
N GLY A 110 -5.85 3.06 -18.08
CA GLY A 110 -5.06 3.26 -16.87
C GLY A 110 -5.85 2.99 -15.59
N THR A 111 -5.14 2.72 -14.50
CA THR A 111 -5.70 2.28 -13.23
C THR A 111 -5.38 3.23 -12.07
N ARG A 112 -6.28 3.28 -11.09
CA ARG A 112 -6.15 4.06 -9.85
C ARG A 112 -6.53 3.22 -8.64
N PRO A 113 -5.79 3.31 -7.52
CA PRO A 113 -6.16 2.62 -6.29
C PRO A 113 -7.33 3.33 -5.59
N PHE A 114 -8.16 2.52 -4.95
CA PHE A 114 -9.11 2.93 -3.93
C PHE A 114 -8.95 2.03 -2.72
N GLN A 115 -9.03 2.60 -1.52
CA GLN A 115 -8.91 1.84 -0.28
C GLN A 115 -9.77 2.47 0.82
N GLY A 116 -10.66 1.69 1.43
CA GLY A 116 -11.34 2.08 2.66
C GLY A 116 -10.42 1.99 3.88
N VAL A 117 -10.70 2.79 4.90
CA VAL A 117 -10.01 2.78 6.20
C VAL A 117 -11.01 3.09 7.31
N TRP A 118 -10.84 2.48 8.49
CA TRP A 118 -11.48 2.94 9.72
C TRP A 118 -10.43 3.58 10.60
N VAL A 119 -10.80 4.71 11.19
CA VAL A 119 -10.02 5.43 12.20
C VAL A 119 -10.96 5.62 13.38
N GLU A 120 -10.68 4.94 14.50
CA GLU A 120 -11.52 4.92 15.70
C GLU A 120 -12.99 4.60 15.39
N GLY A 121 -13.20 3.60 14.53
CA GLY A 121 -14.54 3.17 14.07
C GLY A 121 -15.18 4.08 13.01
N SER A 122 -14.62 5.25 12.74
CA SER A 122 -15.07 6.15 11.68
C SER A 122 -14.54 5.74 10.31
N TYR A 123 -15.44 5.41 9.38
CA TYR A 123 -15.06 5.08 8.01
C TYR A 123 -14.58 6.31 7.23
N ARG A 124 -13.46 6.15 6.52
CA ARG A 124 -12.92 7.08 5.53
C ARG A 124 -12.45 6.30 4.31
N GLN A 125 -12.11 7.02 3.25
CA GLN A 125 -11.65 6.42 1.99
C GLN A 125 -10.44 7.18 1.46
N PHE A 126 -9.47 6.42 0.98
CA PHE A 126 -8.38 6.91 0.17
C PHE A 126 -8.72 6.74 -1.30
N VAL A 127 -8.59 7.83 -2.05
CA VAL A 127 -8.77 7.84 -3.50
C VAL A 127 -7.59 8.54 -4.14
N ALA A 128 -7.15 8.07 -5.30
CA ALA A 128 -6.26 8.85 -6.16
C ALA A 128 -7.11 9.88 -6.95
N PRO A 129 -7.01 11.20 -6.69
CA PRO A 129 -7.80 12.18 -7.42
C PRO A 129 -7.47 12.15 -8.92
N TYR A 130 -8.48 12.28 -9.78
CA TYR A 130 -8.31 12.25 -11.24
C TYR A 130 -7.42 13.38 -11.74
N GLY A 131 -7.60 14.57 -11.17
CA GLY A 131 -6.78 15.74 -11.46
C GLY A 131 -5.47 15.77 -10.67
N GLY A 132 -5.07 14.67 -10.02
CA GLY A 132 -3.87 14.61 -9.20
C GLY A 132 -3.89 15.63 -8.05
N GLU A 133 -2.72 16.17 -7.75
CA GLU A 133 -2.51 17.14 -6.68
C GLU A 133 -3.28 18.45 -6.94
N MET A 134 -3.36 18.87 -8.21
CA MET A 134 -4.10 20.08 -8.61
C MET A 134 -5.56 20.07 -8.15
N GLN A 135 -6.22 18.90 -8.12
CA GLN A 135 -7.60 18.80 -7.65
C GLN A 135 -7.75 19.18 -6.16
N ILE A 136 -6.70 19.01 -5.37
CA ILE A 136 -6.69 19.30 -3.93
C ILE A 136 -6.24 20.74 -3.67
N THR A 137 -5.20 21.21 -4.38
CA THR A 137 -4.60 22.54 -4.15
C THR A 137 -5.49 23.72 -4.58
N GLN A 138 -6.53 23.47 -5.37
CA GLN A 138 -7.55 24.48 -5.72
C GLN A 138 -8.30 25.06 -4.50
N GLY A 139 -8.26 24.39 -3.34
CA GLY A 139 -8.88 24.89 -2.10
C GLY A 139 -8.14 26.05 -1.43
N GLY A 140 -6.87 26.30 -1.79
CA GLY A 140 -6.03 27.33 -1.17
C GLY A 140 -4.70 26.78 -0.66
N GLU A 141 -4.04 27.55 0.19
CA GLU A 141 -2.75 27.19 0.80
C GLU A 141 -2.91 26.01 1.79
N PRO A 142 -1.89 25.14 1.92
CA PRO A 142 -1.91 24.04 2.88
C PRO A 142 -2.03 24.57 4.32
N ILE A 143 -2.80 23.88 5.15
CA ILE A 143 -3.06 24.28 6.54
C ILE A 143 -1.87 23.89 7.42
N ARG A 144 -1.40 22.64 7.31
CA ARG A 144 -0.28 22.10 8.07
C ARG A 144 0.20 20.75 7.52
N ASN A 145 1.41 20.37 7.91
CA ASN A 145 1.88 18.99 7.77
C ASN A 145 1.57 18.18 9.04
N TYR A 146 1.26 16.89 8.85
CA TYR A 146 1.13 15.89 9.92
C TYR A 146 2.30 14.91 9.91
N ALA A 147 2.88 14.65 8.72
CA ALA A 147 4.09 13.86 8.54
C ALA A 147 4.83 14.39 7.29
N PRO A 148 6.09 13.98 7.02
CA PRO A 148 6.85 14.45 5.86
C PRO A 148 6.14 14.26 4.51
N ASN A 149 5.27 13.25 4.42
CA ASN A 149 4.50 12.92 3.23
C ASN A 149 2.99 13.14 3.37
N VAL A 150 2.55 13.84 4.43
CA VAL A 150 1.13 14.05 4.72
C VAL A 150 0.84 15.51 5.05
N THR A 151 0.03 16.14 4.21
CA THR A 151 -0.36 17.55 4.34
C THR A 151 -1.88 17.67 4.43
N LEU A 152 -2.35 18.50 5.35
CA LEU A 152 -3.75 18.89 5.47
C LEU A 152 -4.03 20.10 4.61
N TRP A 153 -5.03 19.97 3.74
CA TRP A 153 -5.48 21.01 2.84
C TRP A 153 -6.88 21.50 3.23
N PRO A 154 -7.21 22.77 2.93
CA PRO A 154 -8.57 23.26 3.04
C PRO A 154 -9.50 22.46 2.13
N ARG A 155 -10.79 22.54 2.42
CA ARG A 155 -11.84 22.01 1.56
C ARG A 155 -11.68 22.58 0.14
N PRO A 156 -11.64 21.75 -0.92
CA PRO A 156 -11.54 22.24 -2.28
C PRO A 156 -12.72 23.14 -2.67
N ALA A 157 -12.47 24.17 -3.47
CA ALA A 157 -13.55 25.05 -3.94
C ALA A 157 -14.57 24.24 -4.77
N GLY A 158 -15.87 24.48 -4.56
CA GLY A 158 -16.94 23.79 -5.30
C GLY A 158 -17.19 22.33 -4.89
N SER A 159 -16.50 21.80 -3.87
CA SER A 159 -16.61 20.39 -3.46
C SER A 159 -17.84 20.05 -2.58
N GLY A 160 -18.88 20.88 -2.53
CA GLY A 160 -20.08 20.59 -1.71
C GLY A 160 -19.76 20.18 -0.27
N GLY A 161 -20.31 19.03 0.18
CA GLY A 161 -20.14 18.46 1.53
C GLY A 161 -18.84 17.68 1.79
N TYR A 162 -17.83 17.75 0.91
CA TYR A 162 -16.48 17.27 1.24
C TYR A 162 -15.83 18.20 2.27
N GLY A 163 -15.19 17.67 3.31
CA GLY A 163 -14.49 18.48 4.33
C GLY A 163 -13.04 18.80 3.97
N GLN A 164 -12.18 18.98 4.98
CA GLN A 164 -10.74 19.12 4.77
C GLN A 164 -10.15 17.86 4.14
N VAL A 165 -8.98 17.96 3.50
CA VAL A 165 -8.35 16.83 2.81
C VAL A 165 -6.99 16.54 3.42
N LEU A 166 -6.77 15.31 3.87
CA LEU A 166 -5.42 14.82 4.11
C LEU A 166 -4.89 14.25 2.79
N MET A 167 -3.82 14.84 2.27
CA MET A 167 -3.13 14.36 1.07
C MET A 167 -1.87 13.60 1.48
N PHE A 168 -1.79 12.34 1.06
CA PHE A 168 -0.67 11.44 1.28
C PHE A 168 0.13 11.29 -0.02
N VAL A 169 1.45 11.35 0.09
CA VAL A 169 2.37 11.18 -1.04
C VAL A 169 3.14 9.87 -0.88
N PHE A 170 3.03 8.98 -1.87
CA PHE A 170 3.76 7.71 -1.93
C PHE A 170 4.37 7.54 -3.32
N GLY A 171 5.61 8.00 -3.49
CA GLY A 171 6.25 8.04 -4.81
C GLY A 171 5.43 8.85 -5.82
N PRO A 172 4.98 8.27 -6.94
CA PRO A 172 4.14 8.97 -7.92
C PRO A 172 2.67 9.11 -7.47
N TRP A 173 2.25 8.44 -6.40
CA TRP A 173 0.84 8.43 -5.99
C TRP A 173 0.50 9.53 -5.02
N ARG A 174 -0.61 10.23 -5.30
CA ARG A 174 -1.21 11.22 -4.41
C ARG A 174 -2.56 10.67 -3.98
N LEU A 175 -2.68 10.24 -2.72
CA LEU A 175 -3.95 9.78 -2.17
C LEU A 175 -4.61 10.90 -1.38
N ALA A 176 -5.88 11.15 -1.66
CA ALA A 176 -6.70 12.06 -0.89
C ALA A 176 -7.63 11.27 0.02
N MET A 177 -7.64 11.64 1.30
CA MET A 177 -8.68 11.27 2.25
C MET A 177 -9.50 12.52 2.58
N TYR A 178 -10.76 12.52 2.15
CA TYR A 178 -11.70 13.59 2.48
C TYR A 178 -12.21 13.37 3.89
N ASP A 179 -11.90 14.30 4.79
CA ASP A 179 -12.33 14.25 6.16
C ASP A 179 -13.74 14.85 6.30
N GLN A 180 -14.75 14.01 6.10
CA GLN A 180 -16.16 14.38 6.08
C GLN A 180 -16.86 14.18 7.44
N GLY A 181 -18.07 14.74 7.58
CA GLY A 181 -18.90 14.58 8.77
C GLY A 181 -18.39 15.40 9.96
N SER A 182 -18.25 14.76 11.13
CA SER A 182 -17.68 15.37 12.34
C SER A 182 -16.19 15.72 12.21
N GLY A 183 -15.52 15.26 11.15
CA GLY A 183 -14.08 15.33 11.03
C GLY A 183 -13.37 14.29 11.92
N LEU A 184 -12.11 14.02 11.62
CA LEU A 184 -11.19 13.32 12.51
C LEU A 184 -10.55 14.33 13.47
N SER A 185 -10.25 13.89 14.68
CA SER A 185 -9.50 14.67 15.68
C SER A 185 -8.06 14.92 15.24
N PHE A 186 -7.34 15.76 16.00
CA PHE A 186 -5.93 16.01 15.74
C PHE A 186 -5.09 14.73 15.93
N GLU A 187 -5.39 13.98 16.98
CA GLU A 187 -4.73 12.74 17.37
C GLU A 187 -4.98 11.64 16.33
N GLU A 188 -6.23 11.49 15.88
CA GLU A 188 -6.62 10.52 14.84
C GLU A 188 -5.90 10.79 13.51
N ARG A 189 -5.82 12.07 13.11
CA ARG A 189 -5.08 12.48 11.91
C ARG A 189 -3.58 12.22 12.04
N THR A 190 -3.03 12.42 13.24
CA THR A 190 -1.60 12.20 13.51
C THR A 190 -1.29 10.71 13.48
N ALA A 191 -2.05 9.87 14.18
CA ALA A 191 -1.90 8.42 14.17
C ALA A 191 -1.99 7.85 12.75
N LEU A 192 -2.96 8.31 11.95
CA LEU A 192 -3.07 7.91 10.55
C LEU A 192 -1.88 8.38 9.71
N ALA A 193 -1.44 9.63 9.87
CA ALA A 193 -0.33 10.19 9.09
C ALA A 193 1.00 9.52 9.41
N GLU A 194 1.26 9.22 10.67
CA GLU A 194 2.49 8.61 11.15
C GLU A 194 2.51 7.10 10.96
N GLY A 195 1.35 6.44 10.93
CA GLY A 195 1.25 4.98 10.85
C GLY A 195 0.94 4.41 9.48
N LEU A 196 0.32 5.17 8.57
CA LEU A 196 0.03 4.68 7.23
C LEU A 196 1.32 4.58 6.41
N ARG A 197 1.57 3.40 5.85
CA ARG A 197 2.69 3.10 4.97
C ARG A 197 2.19 2.85 3.56
N GLY A 198 2.99 3.28 2.58
CA GLY A 198 2.75 3.02 1.18
C GLY A 198 4.03 2.57 0.47
N LYS A 199 3.96 1.45 -0.24
CA LYS A 199 5.04 0.91 -1.05
C LYS A 199 4.60 0.83 -2.51
N VAL A 200 5.41 1.41 -3.39
CA VAL A 200 5.19 1.31 -4.84
C VAL A 200 5.90 0.06 -5.34
N THR A 201 5.19 -0.80 -6.07
CA THR A 201 5.78 -2.00 -6.67
C THR A 201 6.69 -1.61 -7.85
N LYS A 202 7.52 -2.54 -8.31
CA LYS A 202 8.35 -2.35 -9.52
C LYS A 202 7.52 -1.97 -10.75
N ASP A 203 6.26 -2.42 -10.79
CA ASP A 203 5.31 -2.22 -11.88
C ASP A 203 4.42 -0.97 -11.64
N GLY A 204 4.72 -0.17 -10.61
CA GLY A 204 4.08 1.12 -10.34
C GLY A 204 2.81 1.07 -9.48
N TYR A 205 2.32 -0.10 -9.07
CA TYR A 205 1.13 -0.21 -8.21
C TYR A 205 1.42 0.26 -6.78
N LEU A 206 0.44 0.87 -6.12
CA LEU A 206 0.54 1.25 -4.71
C LEU A 206 -0.04 0.17 -3.80
N VAL A 207 0.76 -0.29 -2.85
CA VAL A 207 0.34 -1.17 -1.74
C VAL A 207 0.39 -0.36 -0.45
N LEU A 208 -0.67 -0.45 0.35
CA LEU A 208 -0.85 0.25 1.61
C LEU A 208 -0.81 -0.74 2.78
N SER A 209 -0.21 -0.31 3.89
CA SER A 209 -0.27 -1.00 5.18
C SER A 209 -0.56 0.03 6.27
N ALA A 210 -1.30 -0.39 7.31
CA ALA A 210 -1.57 0.42 8.50
C ALA A 210 -1.12 -0.30 9.78
N GLU A 211 -0.21 -1.27 9.68
CA GLU A 211 0.29 -2.05 10.84
C GLU A 211 0.92 -1.16 11.91
N ASP A 212 1.56 -0.05 11.53
CA ASP A 212 2.20 0.90 12.44
C ASP A 212 1.23 1.97 12.99
N ALA A 213 -0.05 1.95 12.59
CA ALA A 213 -1.02 3.01 12.90
C ALA A 213 -1.80 2.77 14.21
N GLY A 214 -1.44 1.72 14.95
CA GLY A 214 -2.11 1.32 16.19
C GLY A 214 -3.48 0.68 15.96
N ASP A 215 -4.08 0.13 17.03
CA ASP A 215 -5.33 -0.66 16.95
C ASP A 215 -6.55 0.16 16.51
N GLY A 216 -6.47 1.49 16.60
CA GLY A 216 -7.51 2.42 16.18
C GLY A 216 -7.61 2.61 14.67
N VAL A 217 -6.59 2.21 13.90
CA VAL A 217 -6.54 2.39 12.44
C VAL A 217 -6.44 1.04 11.74
N ARG A 218 -7.42 0.74 10.87
CA ARG A 218 -7.34 -0.46 10.02
C ARG A 218 -7.79 -0.17 8.59
N LEU A 219 -7.12 -0.79 7.63
CA LEU A 219 -7.56 -0.77 6.23
C LEU A 219 -8.75 -1.72 6.02
N ALA A 220 -9.62 -1.38 5.08
CA ALA A 220 -10.67 -2.25 4.55
C ALA A 220 -10.11 -3.49 3.88
N GLU A 221 -10.67 -4.63 4.28
CA GLU A 221 -10.29 -5.94 3.80
C GLU A 221 -11.15 -6.34 2.58
N PRO A 222 -10.70 -7.31 1.78
CA PRO A 222 -11.54 -7.93 0.75
C PRO A 222 -12.90 -8.36 1.30
N GLY A 223 -13.98 -7.93 0.65
CA GLY A 223 -15.35 -8.25 1.07
C GLY A 223 -15.96 -7.31 2.13
N ASP A 224 -15.19 -6.40 2.73
CA ASP A 224 -15.74 -5.40 3.65
C ASP A 224 -16.77 -4.50 2.95
N THR A 225 -17.87 -4.21 3.66
CA THR A 225 -18.94 -3.35 3.14
C THR A 225 -19.38 -2.27 4.12
N VAL A 226 -19.78 -1.12 3.59
CA VAL A 226 -20.48 -0.05 4.32
C VAL A 226 -21.81 0.20 3.63
N ARG A 227 -22.93 0.05 4.35
CA ARG A 227 -24.29 0.15 3.79
C ARG A 227 -24.50 -0.76 2.57
N GLY A 228 -23.87 -1.94 2.59
CA GLY A 228 -23.91 -2.93 1.51
C GLY A 228 -23.13 -2.51 0.25
N GLN A 229 -22.23 -1.54 0.35
CA GLN A 229 -21.31 -1.13 -0.71
C GLN A 229 -19.92 -1.65 -0.41
N PRO A 230 -19.20 -2.25 -1.38
CA PRO A 230 -17.83 -2.69 -1.13
C PRO A 230 -16.92 -1.50 -0.85
N VAL A 231 -16.16 -1.60 0.24
CA VAL A 231 -15.21 -0.56 0.68
C VAL A 231 -13.78 -1.06 0.81
N GLY A 232 -13.56 -2.36 0.57
CA GLY A 232 -12.25 -2.99 0.51
C GLY A 232 -11.32 -2.41 -0.57
N PRO A 233 -10.16 -3.05 -0.80
CA PRO A 233 -9.19 -2.63 -1.81
C PRO A 233 -9.82 -2.67 -3.20
N GLN A 234 -9.58 -1.67 -4.06
CA GLN A 234 -10.09 -1.69 -5.44
C GLN A 234 -9.09 -1.10 -6.43
N LEU A 235 -9.22 -1.54 -7.68
CA LEU A 235 -8.54 -0.94 -8.82
C LEU A 235 -9.58 -0.38 -9.79
N TRP A 236 -9.46 0.92 -10.07
CA TRP A 236 -10.39 1.68 -10.89
C TRP A 236 -9.74 2.01 -12.22
N PHE A 237 -10.23 1.38 -13.29
CA PHE A 237 -9.78 1.62 -14.65
C PHE A 237 -10.63 2.70 -15.32
N GLY A 238 -9.98 3.67 -15.97
CA GLY A 238 -10.66 4.79 -16.62
C GLY A 238 -11.32 5.73 -15.60
N GLY A 239 -12.57 6.13 -15.85
CA GLY A 239 -13.35 6.98 -14.95
C GLY A 239 -13.49 8.45 -15.42
N GLY A 240 -13.75 9.37 -14.48
CA GLY A 240 -14.19 10.73 -14.83
C GLY A 240 -15.56 10.69 -15.52
N ALA A 241 -15.81 11.50 -16.55
CA ALA A 241 -17.08 11.44 -17.29
C ALA A 241 -17.21 10.20 -18.21
N GLY A 242 -16.14 9.43 -18.39
CA GLY A 242 -16.03 8.32 -19.34
C GLY A 242 -16.49 6.96 -18.82
N THR A 243 -16.12 5.92 -19.56
CA THR A 243 -16.31 4.52 -19.19
C THR A 243 -15.42 4.14 -18.02
N MET A 244 -15.86 3.20 -17.17
CA MET A 244 -15.12 2.79 -15.99
C MET A 244 -15.32 1.29 -15.72
N VAL A 245 -14.22 0.61 -15.36
CA VAL A 245 -14.23 -0.76 -14.85
C VAL A 245 -13.59 -0.76 -13.47
N VAL A 246 -14.22 -1.41 -12.51
CA VAL A 246 -13.72 -1.55 -11.15
C VAL A 246 -13.53 -3.01 -10.81
N LEU A 247 -12.33 -3.34 -10.35
CA LEU A 247 -11.99 -4.65 -9.82
C LEU A 247 -11.95 -4.56 -8.30
N THR A 248 -12.81 -5.34 -7.64
CA THR A 248 -12.94 -5.36 -6.19
C THR A 248 -12.80 -6.79 -5.69
N PRO A 249 -11.71 -7.16 -4.99
CA PRO A 249 -11.63 -8.41 -4.25
C PRO A 249 -12.81 -8.51 -3.28
N ALA A 250 -13.66 -9.49 -3.54
CA ALA A 250 -14.91 -9.70 -2.83
C ALA A 250 -15.13 -11.21 -2.72
N PRO A 251 -14.49 -11.87 -1.74
CA PRO A 251 -14.69 -13.29 -1.51
C PRO A 251 -16.19 -13.61 -1.38
N GLY A 252 -16.66 -14.62 -2.11
CA GLY A 252 -18.08 -14.99 -2.13
C GLY A 252 -18.97 -14.06 -2.96
N CYS A 253 -18.43 -13.27 -3.90
CA CYS A 253 -19.24 -12.40 -4.76
C CYS A 253 -20.23 -13.16 -5.67
N GLU A 254 -20.14 -14.49 -5.77
CA GLU A 254 -21.16 -15.32 -6.42
C GLU A 254 -22.51 -15.27 -5.65
N ARG A 255 -22.40 -15.02 -4.33
CA ARG A 255 -23.44 -14.87 -3.30
C ARG A 255 -24.54 -13.87 -3.66
N THR A 256 -24.13 -12.62 -3.82
CA THR A 256 -24.92 -11.44 -4.23
C THR A 256 -24.06 -10.20 -3.92
N ALA A 257 -23.22 -9.78 -4.86
CA ALA A 257 -22.44 -8.56 -4.67
C ALA A 257 -23.23 -7.34 -5.20
N ARG A 258 -23.60 -6.41 -4.33
CA ARG A 258 -24.23 -5.14 -4.73
C ARG A 258 -23.19 -4.27 -5.43
N VAL A 259 -23.62 -3.56 -6.47
CA VAL A 259 -22.79 -2.63 -7.27
C VAL A 259 -22.35 -1.42 -6.43
N PRO A 260 -21.04 -1.06 -6.41
CA PRO A 260 -20.49 0.14 -5.78
C PRO A 260 -21.26 1.44 -6.07
N TYR A 261 -21.58 2.22 -5.04
CA TYR A 261 -22.35 3.47 -5.14
C TYR A 261 -21.60 4.54 -5.95
N VAL A 262 -20.27 4.54 -5.92
CA VAL A 262 -19.46 5.49 -6.71
C VAL A 262 -19.71 5.34 -8.22
N ILE A 263 -20.16 4.16 -8.64
CA ILE A 263 -20.51 3.85 -10.03
C ILE A 263 -22.00 4.09 -10.28
N ARG A 264 -22.88 3.77 -9.30
CA ARG A 264 -24.34 4.00 -9.39
C ARG A 264 -24.75 5.47 -9.25
N GLY A 265 -24.01 6.26 -8.49
CA GLY A 265 -24.34 7.63 -8.07
C GLY A 265 -24.39 8.67 -9.18
N ARG A 266 -24.14 8.27 -10.44
CA ARG A 266 -24.22 9.14 -11.62
C ARG A 266 -25.39 8.81 -12.56
N GLY A 267 -26.31 7.94 -12.13
CA GLY A 267 -27.50 7.57 -12.92
C GLY A 267 -27.20 6.80 -14.21
N ARG A 268 -25.94 6.38 -14.42
CA ARG A 268 -25.55 5.60 -15.59
C ARG A 268 -25.85 4.12 -15.35
N PRO A 269 -26.24 3.36 -16.38
CA PRO A 269 -26.42 1.92 -16.21
C PRO A 269 -25.11 1.28 -15.80
N VAL A 270 -25.22 0.29 -14.92
CA VAL A 270 -24.08 -0.43 -14.34
C VAL A 270 -24.36 -1.92 -14.38
N ASP A 271 -23.38 -2.69 -14.81
CA ASP A 271 -23.41 -4.15 -14.76
C ASP A 271 -22.28 -4.65 -13.86
N SER A 272 -22.45 -5.85 -13.31
CA SER A 272 -21.40 -6.48 -12.48
C SER A 272 -21.39 -7.98 -12.63
N VAL A 273 -20.20 -8.57 -12.48
CA VAL A 273 -20.02 -10.02 -12.50
C VAL A 273 -18.90 -10.47 -11.57
N CYS A 274 -19.06 -11.64 -10.96
CA CYS A 274 -18.01 -12.25 -10.13
C CYS A 274 -17.08 -13.11 -11.01
N ARG A 275 -15.76 -12.93 -10.84
CA ARG A 275 -14.71 -13.68 -11.54
C ARG A 275 -13.60 -14.02 -10.55
N GLY A 276 -13.46 -15.29 -10.19
CA GLY A 276 -12.42 -15.75 -9.27
C GLY A 276 -12.39 -14.98 -7.96
N GLY A 277 -13.53 -14.76 -7.29
CA GLY A 277 -13.57 -13.98 -6.04
C GLY A 277 -13.30 -12.48 -6.18
N VAL A 278 -13.31 -11.93 -7.40
CA VAL A 278 -13.25 -10.50 -7.66
C VAL A 278 -14.55 -10.06 -8.34
N GLN A 279 -15.22 -9.06 -7.77
CA GLN A 279 -16.35 -8.39 -8.39
C GLN A 279 -15.82 -7.42 -9.45
N VAL A 280 -16.16 -7.68 -10.71
CA VAL A 280 -15.93 -6.79 -11.85
C VAL A 280 -17.18 -5.94 -12.00
N THR A 281 -17.07 -4.62 -11.83
CA THR A 281 -18.19 -3.69 -12.02
C THR A 281 -17.89 -2.73 -13.16
N VAL A 282 -18.86 -2.44 -14.00
CA VAL A 282 -18.66 -1.63 -15.20
C VAL A 282 -19.78 -0.62 -15.45
N THR A 283 -19.42 0.59 -15.86
CA THR A 283 -20.34 1.57 -16.46
C THR A 283 -19.81 2.07 -17.80
N GLY A 284 -20.71 2.34 -18.74
CA GLY A 284 -20.37 2.69 -20.12
C GLY A 284 -21.54 2.43 -21.07
N SER A 285 -21.27 2.38 -22.38
CA SER A 285 -22.24 1.94 -23.38
C SER A 285 -22.65 0.48 -23.15
N GLN A 286 -23.83 0.08 -23.61
CA GLN A 286 -24.30 -1.30 -23.44
C GLN A 286 -23.31 -2.32 -24.01
N ARG A 287 -22.85 -2.11 -25.25
CA ARG A 287 -21.83 -2.93 -25.90
C ARG A 287 -20.57 -3.11 -25.03
N PHE A 288 -20.07 -2.01 -24.46
CA PHE A 288 -18.87 -2.07 -23.61
C PHE A 288 -19.13 -2.88 -22.33
N ARG A 289 -20.27 -2.67 -21.67
CA ARG A 289 -20.61 -3.41 -20.46
C ARG A 289 -20.75 -4.91 -20.73
N ASP A 290 -21.40 -5.28 -21.84
CA ASP A 290 -21.57 -6.67 -22.27
C ASP A 290 -20.20 -7.32 -22.52
N GLN A 291 -19.30 -6.65 -23.25
CA GLN A 291 -17.94 -7.12 -23.51
C GLN A 291 -17.15 -7.30 -22.21
N VAL A 292 -17.27 -6.38 -21.24
CA VAL A 292 -16.58 -6.51 -19.94
C VAL A 292 -17.10 -7.70 -19.15
N VAL A 293 -18.42 -7.81 -18.99
CA VAL A 293 -19.05 -8.89 -18.19
C VAL A 293 -18.77 -10.27 -18.80
N GLN A 294 -18.77 -10.37 -20.12
CA GLN A 294 -18.54 -11.63 -20.83
C GLN A 294 -17.05 -11.95 -20.98
N GLY A 295 -16.22 -10.95 -21.23
CA GLY A 295 -14.82 -11.11 -21.66
C GLY A 295 -13.78 -11.13 -20.54
N ILE A 296 -14.01 -10.41 -19.43
CA ILE A 296 -13.01 -10.37 -18.35
C ILE A 296 -12.94 -11.72 -17.60
N ARG A 297 -11.71 -12.19 -17.40
CA ARG A 297 -11.35 -13.36 -16.60
C ARG A 297 -10.25 -12.98 -15.62
N ILE A 298 -10.34 -13.52 -14.41
CA ILE A 298 -9.42 -13.19 -13.31
C ILE A 298 -8.88 -14.49 -12.73
N THR A 299 -7.58 -14.53 -12.47
CA THR A 299 -6.88 -15.66 -11.84
C THR A 299 -5.90 -15.11 -10.81
N HIS A 300 -5.95 -15.61 -9.57
CA HIS A 300 -5.00 -15.21 -8.53
C HIS A 300 -3.65 -15.89 -8.71
N GLU A 301 -2.59 -15.23 -8.26
CA GLU A 301 -1.25 -15.82 -8.14
C GLU A 301 -1.05 -16.52 -6.80
#